data_AF-A0A6P4C833-F1
#
_entry.id   AF-A0A6P4C833-F1
#
_cell.length_a   1.000
_cell.length_b   1.000
_cell.length_c   1.000
_cell.angle_alpha   90.00
_cell.angle_beta   90.00
_cell.angle_gamma   90.00
#
_symmetry.space_group_name_H-M   'P 1'
#
loop_
_entity.id
_entity.type
_entity.pdbx_description
1 polymer ?
#
loop_
_entity_poly.entity_id
_entity_poly.type
_entity_poly.pdbx_seq_one_letter_code
_entity_poly.pdbx_strand_id
1 'polypeptide(L)'
;MWLTFFLSYCICILQFLNIKNGSIELDASIMGLQQEGKKTKVPLNSTDKLFKEIRDLNFEVVVQILRQKATSMKQDYTEMTTTSQSVSELKDFVKKLNSLPEITRHINLAQHLTTFTSKPSFLGQLDMEHTIVESQSYDM
;
A
#
# COMPACT_ATOMS: atom_id res chain seq x y z
N MET A 1 1.07 -20.93 -6.00
CA MET A 1 0.10 -19.86 -6.35
C MET A 1 -0.96 -19.61 -5.26
N TRP A 2 -1.25 -20.58 -4.37
CA TRP A 2 -2.24 -20.40 -3.29
C TRP A 2 -1.73 -19.58 -2.09
N LEU A 3 -0.42 -19.60 -1.80
CA LEU A 3 0.19 -18.85 -0.68
C LEU A 3 0.29 -17.33 -0.90
N THR A 4 0.38 -16.88 -2.15
CA THR A 4 0.30 -15.44 -2.47
C THR A 4 -1.06 -14.83 -2.11
N PHE A 5 -2.10 -15.66 -1.95
CA PHE A 5 -3.45 -15.22 -1.61
C PHE A 5 -3.56 -14.75 -0.16
N PHE A 6 -2.82 -15.34 0.78
CA PHE A 6 -2.80 -14.92 2.19
C PHE A 6 -2.07 -13.59 2.43
N LEU A 7 -1.27 -13.13 1.46
CA LEU A 7 -0.56 -11.84 1.51
C LEU A 7 -1.12 -10.82 0.51
N SER A 8 -2.39 -10.90 0.12
CA SER A 8 -2.97 -9.80 -0.65
C SER A 8 -3.00 -8.51 0.18
N TYR A 9 -2.79 -7.36 -0.45
CA TYR A 9 -2.72 -6.07 0.25
C TYR A 9 -3.99 -5.77 1.05
N CYS A 10 -5.17 -6.12 0.51
CA CYS A 10 -6.44 -5.97 1.21
C CYS A 10 -6.49 -6.79 2.49
N ILE A 11 -6.03 -8.05 2.45
CA ILE A 11 -6.03 -8.94 3.61
C ILE A 11 -5.04 -8.42 4.67
N CYS A 12 -3.83 -8.00 4.27
CA CYS A 12 -2.88 -7.42 5.22
C CYS A 12 -3.45 -6.17 5.91
N ILE A 13 -4.12 -5.30 5.16
CA ILE A 13 -4.83 -4.15 5.72
C ILE A 13 -5.87 -4.61 6.75
N LEU A 14 -6.74 -5.57 6.40
CA LEU A 14 -7.82 -6.03 7.29
C LEU A 14 -7.30 -6.75 8.54
N GLN A 15 -6.24 -7.55 8.39
CA GLN A 15 -5.67 -8.37 9.46
C GLN A 15 -4.90 -7.53 10.47
N PHE A 16 -4.08 -6.59 10.00
CA PHE A 16 -3.19 -5.82 10.88
C PHE A 16 -3.77 -4.47 11.28
N LEU A 17 -4.71 -3.92 10.50
CA LEU A 17 -5.30 -2.63 10.75
C LEU A 17 -6.77 -2.79 11.12
N ASN A 18 -7.13 -2.24 12.28
CA ASN A 18 -8.47 -2.42 12.84
C ASN A 18 -9.48 -1.53 12.07
N ILE A 19 -10.11 -2.07 11.03
CA ILE A 19 -11.11 -1.38 10.23
C ILE A 19 -12.42 -1.30 11.03
N LYS A 20 -12.91 -0.08 11.26
CA LYS A 20 -14.22 0.20 11.85
C LYS A 20 -15.04 1.05 10.88
N ASN A 21 -16.20 0.57 10.47
CA ASN A 21 -17.13 1.27 9.55
C ASN A 21 -16.48 1.75 8.23
N GLY A 22 -15.64 0.92 7.59
CA GLY A 22 -14.99 1.27 6.31
C GLY A 22 -13.91 2.36 6.40
N SER A 23 -13.46 2.69 7.62
CA SER A 23 -12.32 3.54 7.87
C SER A 23 -11.32 2.82 8.77
N ILE A 24 -10.03 3.10 8.56
CA ILE A 24 -8.98 2.64 9.47
C ILE A 24 -8.73 3.73 10.50
N GLU A 25 -8.72 3.39 11.79
CA GLU A 25 -8.23 4.28 12.83
C GLU A 25 -6.73 4.08 13.01
N LEU A 26 -5.93 5.03 12.53
CA LEU A 26 -4.46 5.00 12.63
C LEU A 26 -3.95 6.24 13.35
N ASP A 27 -2.80 6.12 14.01
CA ASP A 27 -2.10 7.28 14.52
C ASP A 27 -1.77 8.25 13.38
N ALA A 28 -2.02 9.54 13.58
CA ALA A 28 -1.81 10.55 12.54
C ALA A 28 -0.33 10.60 12.08
N SER A 29 0.61 10.22 12.95
CA SER A 29 2.04 10.12 12.63
C SER A 29 2.32 9.08 11.53
N ILE A 30 1.53 8.00 11.47
CA ILE A 30 1.64 6.99 10.39
C ILE A 30 1.28 7.60 9.05
N MET A 31 0.35 8.55 9.02
CA MET A 31 -0.06 9.26 7.80
C MET A 31 0.85 10.45 7.46
N GLY A 32 1.95 10.65 8.20
CA GLY A 32 2.86 11.78 8.02
C GLY A 32 2.28 13.12 8.49
N LEU A 33 1.22 13.10 9.30
CA LEU A 33 0.62 14.30 9.89
C LEU A 33 1.32 14.59 11.23
N GLN A 34 1.74 15.85 11.44
CA GLN A 34 2.30 16.32 12.72
C GLN A 34 1.18 16.51 13.76
N GLN A 35 0.53 15.42 14.16
CA GLN A 35 -0.48 15.38 15.23
C GLN A 35 -0.24 14.13 16.09
N GLU A 36 0.81 14.16 16.90
CA GLU A 36 1.17 13.05 17.77
C GLU A 36 0.03 12.70 18.73
N GLY A 37 -0.31 11.40 18.83
CA GLY A 37 -1.31 10.87 19.75
C GLY A 37 -2.76 10.99 19.31
N LYS A 38 -3.05 11.59 18.14
CA LYS A 38 -4.42 11.66 17.60
C LYS A 38 -4.66 10.57 16.57
N LYS A 39 -5.68 9.75 16.80
CA LYS A 39 -6.15 8.77 15.80
C LYS A 39 -6.88 9.50 14.68
N THR A 40 -6.39 9.35 13.46
CA THR A 40 -7.02 9.81 12.23
C THR A 40 -7.81 8.66 11.61
N LYS A 41 -9.04 8.95 11.18
CA LYS A 41 -9.82 8.04 10.35
C LYS A 41 -9.37 8.17 8.91
N VAL A 42 -8.82 7.10 8.37
CA VAL A 42 -8.39 7.02 6.98
C VAL A 42 -9.47 6.26 6.22
N PRO A 43 -10.22 6.91 5.32
CA PRO A 43 -11.22 6.22 4.53
C PRO A 43 -10.52 5.28 3.55
N LEU A 44 -10.86 3.99 3.63
CA LEU A 44 -10.56 3.01 2.60
C LEU A 44 -11.86 2.70 1.89
N ASN A 45 -12.13 3.39 0.79
CA ASN A 45 -13.32 3.14 0.02
C ASN A 45 -13.00 3.01 -1.47
N SER A 46 -13.93 2.41 -2.20
CA SER A 46 -13.80 2.09 -3.63
C SER A 46 -13.78 3.32 -4.55
N THR A 47 -13.76 4.56 -4.04
CA THR A 47 -13.55 5.75 -4.89
C THR A 47 -12.07 5.96 -5.21
N ASP A 48 -11.18 5.38 -4.40
CA ASP A 48 -9.75 5.33 -4.65
C ASP A 48 -9.46 4.36 -5.81
N LYS A 49 -9.01 4.92 -6.94
CA LYS A 49 -8.68 4.13 -8.14
C LYS A 49 -7.42 3.31 -7.92
N LEU A 50 -6.43 3.88 -7.24
CA LEU A 50 -5.19 3.18 -6.93
C LEU A 50 -5.47 1.97 -6.03
N PHE A 51 -6.30 2.13 -5.01
CA PHE A 51 -6.67 1.02 -4.13
C PHE A 51 -7.34 -0.13 -4.90
N LYS A 52 -8.24 0.17 -5.84
CA LYS A 52 -8.85 -0.85 -6.71
C LYS A 52 -7.82 -1.63 -7.54
N GLU A 53 -6.78 -0.96 -8.01
CA GLU A 53 -5.71 -1.58 -8.80
C GLU A 53 -4.84 -2.52 -7.95
N ILE A 54 -4.56 -2.14 -6.70
CA ILE A 54 -3.52 -2.82 -5.89
C ILE A 54 -4.06 -3.76 -4.80
N ARG A 55 -5.33 -3.64 -4.39
CA ARG A 55 -5.88 -4.38 -3.23
C ARG A 55 -5.79 -5.92 -3.36
N ASP A 56 -5.96 -6.43 -4.57
CA ASP A 56 -6.02 -7.87 -4.87
C ASP A 56 -4.64 -8.43 -5.23
N LEU A 57 -3.62 -7.57 -5.29
CA LEU A 57 -2.24 -7.97 -5.58
C LEU A 57 -1.51 -8.41 -4.31
N ASN A 58 -0.48 -9.23 -4.49
CA ASN A 58 0.43 -9.61 -3.42
C ASN A 58 1.11 -8.36 -2.82
N PHE A 59 1.28 -8.34 -1.50
CA PHE A 59 1.80 -7.21 -0.75
C PHE A 59 3.18 -6.75 -1.26
N GLU A 60 4.08 -7.67 -1.60
CA GLU A 60 5.41 -7.32 -2.13
C GLU A 60 5.29 -6.63 -3.49
N VAL A 61 4.39 -7.11 -4.35
CA VAL A 61 4.09 -6.47 -5.64
C VAL A 61 3.54 -5.06 -5.44
N VAL A 62 2.67 -4.86 -4.44
CA VAL A 62 2.15 -3.53 -4.11
C VAL A 62 3.25 -2.58 -3.65
N VAL A 63 4.16 -3.03 -2.78
CA VAL A 63 5.32 -2.24 -2.34
C VAL A 63 6.16 -1.80 -3.54
N GLN A 64 6.39 -2.69 -4.50
CA GLN A 64 7.13 -2.37 -5.73
C GLN A 64 6.39 -1.36 -6.62
N ILE A 65 5.09 -1.53 -6.84
CA ILE A 65 4.26 -0.60 -7.62
C ILE A 65 4.28 0.79 -6.99
N LEU A 66 4.11 0.89 -5.67
CA LEU A 66 4.12 2.16 -4.96
C LEU A 66 5.49 2.86 -5.08
N ARG A 67 6.59 2.09 -4.96
CA ARG A 67 7.94 2.61 -5.19
C ARG A 67 8.12 3.14 -6.60
N GLN A 68 7.69 2.39 -7.61
CA GLN A 68 7.77 2.82 -9.01
C GLN A 68 6.96 4.09 -9.27
N LYS A 69 5.72 4.18 -8.76
CA LYS A 69 4.89 5.38 -8.89
C LYS A 69 5.54 6.59 -8.20
N ALA A 70 6.13 6.41 -7.01
CA ALA A 70 6.85 7.49 -6.31
C ALA A 70 8.10 7.95 -7.07
N THR A 71 8.92 7.02 -7.59
CA THR A 71 10.09 7.36 -8.39
C THR A 71 9.72 8.08 -9.67
N SER A 72 8.69 7.61 -10.38
CA SER A 72 8.18 8.27 -11.58
C SER A 72 7.68 9.68 -11.29
N MET A 73 6.90 9.90 -10.22
CA MET A 73 6.46 11.26 -9.85
C MET A 73 7.63 12.21 -9.59
N LYS A 74 8.72 11.72 -8.97
CA LYS A 74 9.92 12.51 -8.73
C LYS A 74 10.65 12.87 -10.03
N GLN A 75 10.71 11.94 -10.97
CA GLN A 75 11.29 12.17 -12.30
C GLN A 75 10.48 13.22 -13.07
N ASP A 76 9.17 13.03 -13.18
CA ASP A 76 8.28 13.98 -13.85
C ASP A 76 8.39 15.39 -13.27
N TYR A 77 8.47 15.52 -11.93
CA TYR A 77 8.68 16.82 -11.30
C TYR A 77 10.01 17.48 -11.71
N THR A 78 11.07 16.69 -11.83
CA THR A 78 12.39 17.18 -12.25
C THR A 78 12.36 17.61 -13.72
N GLU A 79 11.71 16.85 -14.59
CA GLU A 79 11.56 17.17 -16.02
C GLU A 79 10.72 18.44 -16.25
N MET A 80 9.63 18.61 -15.49
CA MET A 80 8.75 19.78 -15.55
C MET A 80 9.43 21.07 -15.06
N THR A 81 10.42 20.95 -14.17
CA THR A 81 11.15 22.10 -13.62
C THR A 81 12.42 22.47 -14.41
N THR A 82 12.93 21.55 -15.24
CA THR A 82 14.20 21.74 -15.97
C THR A 82 14.02 21.99 -17.47
N THR A 83 12.88 21.64 -18.05
CA THR A 83 12.64 21.71 -19.50
C THR A 83 11.43 22.60 -19.82
N SER A 84 11.44 23.24 -21.00
CA SER A 84 10.26 23.96 -21.50
C SER A 84 9.20 22.93 -21.92
N GLN A 85 8.03 22.99 -21.28
CA GLN A 85 6.94 22.01 -21.45
C GLN A 85 5.79 22.61 -22.27
N SER A 86 5.17 21.79 -23.09
CA SER A 86 3.93 22.13 -23.79
C SER A 86 2.73 22.18 -22.83
N VAL A 87 1.66 22.86 -23.25
CA VAL A 87 0.40 22.93 -22.48
C VAL A 87 -0.22 21.54 -22.27
N SER A 88 -0.02 20.61 -23.22
CA SER A 88 -0.52 19.24 -23.09
C SER A 88 0.22 18.47 -22.00
N GLU A 89 1.55 18.56 -21.96
CA GLU A 89 2.40 17.90 -20.96
C GLU A 89 2.12 18.44 -19.56
N LEU A 90 1.95 19.77 -19.41
CA LEU A 90 1.52 20.39 -18.15
C LEU A 90 0.16 19.86 -17.66
N LYS A 91 -0.80 19.70 -18.58
CA LYS A 91 -2.13 19.18 -18.24
C LYS A 91 -2.06 17.74 -17.74
N ASP A 92 -1.24 16.91 -18.35
CA ASP A 92 -1.07 15.51 -17.95
C ASP A 92 -0.30 15.39 -16.63
N PHE A 93 0.70 16.24 -16.41
CA PHE A 93 1.39 16.33 -15.13
C PHE A 93 0.46 16.74 -13.98
N VAL A 94 -0.38 17.75 -14.17
CA VAL A 94 -1.39 18.17 -13.17
C VAL A 94 -2.36 17.04 -12.85
N LYS A 95 -2.80 16.26 -13.84
CA LYS A 95 -3.63 15.07 -13.58
C LYS A 95 -2.90 14.05 -12.70
N LYS A 96 -1.59 13.84 -12.93
CA LYS A 96 -0.78 12.91 -12.13
C LYS A 96 -0.60 13.42 -10.70
N LEU A 97 -0.39 14.72 -10.50
CA LEU A 97 -0.32 15.34 -9.17
C LEU A 97 -1.61 15.15 -8.36
N ASN A 98 -2.77 15.16 -9.00
CA ASN A 98 -4.03 14.89 -8.31
C ASN A 98 -4.11 13.47 -7.70
N SER A 99 -3.30 12.51 -8.18
CA SER A 99 -3.20 11.15 -7.61
C SER A 99 -2.21 11.04 -6.45
N LEU A 100 -1.37 12.07 -6.23
CA LEU A 100 -0.31 12.06 -5.22
C LEU A 100 -0.82 11.81 -3.78
N PRO A 101 -1.96 12.37 -3.34
CA PRO A 101 -2.50 12.07 -2.01
C PRO A 101 -2.83 10.59 -1.82
N GLU A 102 -3.36 9.92 -2.84
CA GLU A 102 -3.69 8.49 -2.80
C GLU A 102 -2.42 7.64 -2.76
N ILE A 103 -1.43 7.96 -3.60
CA ILE A 103 -0.12 7.28 -3.62
C ILE A 103 0.57 7.42 -2.26
N THR A 104 0.64 8.62 -1.71
CA THR A 104 1.28 8.89 -0.42
C THR A 104 0.60 8.13 0.71
N ARG A 105 -0.73 8.13 0.75
CA ARG A 105 -1.50 7.35 1.73
C ARG A 105 -1.15 5.86 1.66
N HIS A 106 -1.11 5.28 0.46
CA HIS A 106 -0.80 3.86 0.31
C HIS A 106 0.65 3.51 0.61
N ILE A 107 1.61 4.42 0.35
CA ILE A 107 3.00 4.28 0.79
C ILE A 107 3.08 4.21 2.31
N ASN A 108 2.46 5.17 3.00
CA ASN A 108 2.43 5.22 4.47
C ASN A 108 1.81 3.96 5.08
N LEU A 109 0.69 3.51 4.53
CA LEU A 109 0.04 2.26 4.93
C LEU A 109 0.94 1.04 4.68
N ALA A 110 1.56 0.94 3.51
CA ALA A 110 2.43 -0.18 3.17
C ALA A 110 3.67 -0.21 4.09
N GLN A 111 4.30 0.93 4.34
CA GLN A 111 5.42 1.04 5.29
C GLN A 111 5.03 0.58 6.69
N HIS A 112 3.86 1.00 7.17
CA HIS A 112 3.36 0.57 8.47
C HIS A 112 3.08 -0.95 8.49
N LEU A 113 2.46 -1.49 7.45
CA LEU A 113 2.21 -2.93 7.31
C LEU A 113 3.51 -3.74 7.30
N THR A 114 4.56 -3.25 6.65
CA THR A 114 5.88 -3.89 6.66
C THR A 114 6.41 -4.06 8.09
N THR A 115 6.10 -3.14 9.02
CA THR A 115 6.52 -3.30 10.43
C THR A 115 5.86 -4.49 11.13
N PHE A 116 4.72 -4.99 10.63
CA PHE A 116 4.08 -6.20 11.12
C PHE A 116 4.57 -7.43 10.36
N THR A 117 4.64 -7.36 9.02
CA THR A 117 4.95 -8.52 8.18
C THR A 117 6.43 -8.90 8.18
N SER A 118 7.33 -7.99 8.59
CA SER A 118 8.77 -8.29 8.75
C SER A 118 9.13 -8.87 10.13
N LYS A 119 8.18 -8.99 11.06
CA LYS A 119 8.47 -9.54 12.39
C LYS A 119 8.79 -11.04 12.29
N PRO A 120 9.87 -11.53 12.95
CA PRO A 120 10.21 -12.95 12.95
C PRO A 120 9.08 -13.84 13.47
N SER A 121 8.29 -13.35 14.42
CA SER A 121 7.13 -14.07 14.95
C SER A 121 6.01 -14.27 13.92
N PHE A 122 5.84 -13.33 12.99
CA PHE A 122 4.88 -13.45 11.90
C PHE A 122 5.43 -14.35 10.79
N LEU A 123 6.69 -14.17 10.42
CA LEU A 123 7.35 -15.02 9.42
C LEU A 123 7.38 -16.49 9.86
N GLY A 124 7.65 -16.77 11.14
CA GLY A 124 7.60 -18.13 11.69
C GLY A 124 6.17 -18.71 11.72
N GLN A 125 5.15 -17.89 11.99
CA GLN A 125 3.75 -18.33 11.87
C GLN A 125 3.39 -18.69 10.42
N LEU A 126 3.77 -17.85 9.47
CA LEU A 126 3.58 -18.13 8.05
C LEU A 126 4.30 -19.40 7.60
N ASP A 127 5.52 -19.64 8.08
CA ASP A 127 6.31 -20.83 7.75
C ASP A 127 5.66 -22.11 8.29
N MET A 128 5.11 -22.05 9.52
CA MET A 128 4.31 -23.14 10.07
C MET A 128 3.01 -23.38 9.30
N GLU A 129 2.25 -22.32 8.99
CA GLU A 129 1.03 -22.40 8.18
C GLU A 129 1.33 -23.01 6.80
N HIS A 130 2.42 -22.59 6.17
CA HIS A 130 2.91 -23.13 4.90
C HIS A 130 3.18 -24.63 5.00
N THR A 131 3.95 -25.04 6.00
CA THR A 131 4.31 -26.45 6.22
C THR A 131 3.07 -27.32 6.42
N ILE A 132 2.08 -26.85 7.18
CA ILE A 132 0.84 -27.60 7.44
C ILE A 132 0.01 -27.76 6.16
N VAL A 133 -0.19 -26.69 5.41
CA VAL A 133 -0.98 -26.72 4.16
C VAL A 133 -0.32 -27.61 3.11
N GLU A 134 1.00 -27.53 2.97
CA GLU A 134 1.73 -28.39 2.06
C GLU A 134 1.66 -29.85 2.51
N SER A 135 1.85 -30.16 3.79
CA SER A 135 1.74 -31.53 4.32
C SER A 135 0.37 -32.15 4.06
N GLN A 136 -0.73 -31.41 4.24
CA GLN A 136 -2.08 -31.91 3.96
C GLN A 136 -2.35 -32.15 2.47
N SER A 137 -1.56 -31.55 1.59
CA SER A 137 -1.67 -31.74 0.14
C SER A 137 -1.07 -33.07 -0.32
N TYR A 138 -0.19 -33.70 0.49
CA TYR A 138 0.46 -34.98 0.17
C TYR A 138 -0.33 -36.21 0.65
N ASP A 139 -1.34 -36.03 1.50
CA ASP A 139 -2.18 -37.12 2.05
C ASP A 139 -3.45 -37.40 1.20
N MET A 140 -3.49 -36.92 -0.05
CA MET A 140 -4.57 -37.12 -1.04
C MET A 140 -4.00 -37.69 -2.35
#